data_AF-A0A1V4ISW2-F1
#
_entry.id   AF-A0A1V4ISW2-F1
#
_cell.length_a   1.000
_cell.length_b   1.000
_cell.length_c   1.000
_cell.angle_alpha   90.00
_cell.angle_beta   90.00
_cell.angle_gamma   90.00
#
_symmetry.space_group_name_H-M   'P 1'
#
loop_
_entity.id
_entity.type
_entity.pdbx_description
1 polymer ?
#
loop_
_entity_poly.entity_id
_entity_poly.type
_entity_poly.pdbx_seq_one_letter_code
_entity_poly.pdbx_strand_id
1 'polypeptide(L)'
;MRYIPNIFLCVKKLVGFTLADLLIVISLVIGSCIAAFSSIALIIEFRQDRKLDFYYKNHRNSKMKLEEDIYECHDQVTRLRTARQEGIKEGMQEGIKEGATQKAINVARNLLIMGLEVNQVAEATELSMEKIIELKKEI
;
A
#
# COMPACT_ATOMS: atom_id res chain seq x y z
N MET A 1 85.68 31.15 -30.15
CA MET A 1 84.87 31.82 -29.12
C MET A 1 84.33 33.12 -29.67
N ARG A 2 83.02 33.25 -29.92
CA ARG A 2 82.38 34.56 -29.92
C ARG A 2 80.95 34.42 -29.40
N TYR A 3 80.75 35.12 -28.31
CA TYR A 3 79.74 34.94 -27.28
C TYR A 3 78.55 35.83 -27.62
N ILE A 4 77.49 35.30 -28.25
CA ILE A 4 76.20 36.03 -28.31
C ILE A 4 75.02 35.04 -28.25
N PRO A 5 74.66 34.44 -27.09
CA PRO A 5 73.38 33.76 -26.96
C PRO A 5 72.37 34.52 -26.08
N ASN A 6 72.79 35.52 -25.29
CA ASN A 6 71.92 36.05 -24.23
C ASN A 6 71.29 37.42 -24.51
N ILE A 7 71.87 38.26 -25.38
CA ILE A 7 71.32 39.60 -25.65
C ILE A 7 70.12 39.51 -26.62
N PHE A 8 70.17 38.67 -27.65
CA PHE A 8 69.08 38.52 -28.62
C PHE A 8 67.81 37.91 -28.00
N LEU A 9 67.97 36.93 -27.10
CA LEU A 9 66.88 36.35 -26.33
C LEU A 9 66.27 37.35 -25.32
N CYS A 10 67.10 38.18 -24.69
CA CYS A 10 66.61 39.25 -23.81
C CYS A 10 65.88 40.35 -24.58
N VAL A 11 66.35 40.75 -25.77
CA VAL A 11 65.71 41.81 -26.57
C VAL A 11 64.35 41.35 -27.12
N LYS A 12 64.20 40.09 -27.52
CA LYS A 12 62.88 39.54 -27.92
C LYS A 12 61.89 39.43 -26.75
N LYS A 13 62.41 39.29 -25.52
CA LYS A 13 61.63 39.34 -24.27
C LYS A 13 61.27 40.79 -23.86
N LEU A 14 62.02 41.78 -24.35
CA LEU A 14 61.83 43.21 -24.04
C LEU A 14 61.02 43.95 -25.13
N VAL A 15 61.04 43.50 -26.38
CA VAL A 15 60.41 44.14 -27.53
C VAL A 15 59.73 43.06 -28.39
N GLY A 16 58.40 42.98 -28.33
CA GLY A 16 57.66 42.17 -29.29
C GLY A 16 56.35 41.59 -28.77
N PHE A 17 55.53 42.41 -28.13
CA PHE A 17 54.13 42.04 -27.96
C PHE A 17 53.40 42.37 -29.26
N THR A 18 53.11 41.36 -30.08
CA THR A 18 52.37 41.59 -31.33
C THR A 18 50.88 41.73 -31.03
N LEU A 19 50.12 42.39 -31.91
CA LEU A 19 48.66 42.49 -31.80
C LEU A 19 47.99 41.10 -31.69
N ALA A 20 48.58 40.08 -32.31
CA ALA A 20 48.12 38.70 -32.22
C ALA A 20 48.28 38.11 -30.81
N ASP A 21 49.39 38.40 -30.11
CA ASP A 21 49.61 37.92 -28.75
C ASP A 21 48.59 38.53 -27.76
N LEU A 22 48.24 39.81 -27.95
CA LEU A 22 47.18 40.47 -27.17
C LEU A 22 45.82 39.79 -27.36
N LEU A 23 45.45 39.49 -28.60
CA LEU A 23 44.18 38.84 -28.94
C LEU A 23 44.12 37.41 -28.37
N ILE A 24 45.24 36.68 -28.37
CA ILE A 24 45.33 35.35 -27.77
C ILE A 24 45.11 35.43 -26.26
N VAL A 25 45.76 36.38 -25.56
CA VAL A 25 45.59 36.55 -24.12
C VAL A 25 44.13 36.92 -23.78
N ILE A 26 43.52 37.84 -24.52
CA ILE A 26 42.12 38.25 -24.31
C ILE A 26 41.16 37.08 -24.52
N SER A 27 41.33 36.29 -25.58
CA SER A 27 40.47 35.13 -25.85
C SER A 27 40.61 34.02 -24.80
N LEU A 28 41.83 33.80 -24.28
CA LEU A 28 42.06 32.87 -23.17
C LEU A 28 41.37 33.33 -21.87
N VAL A 29 41.45 34.63 -21.55
CA VAL A 29 40.78 35.20 -20.38
C VAL A 29 39.27 35.05 -20.52
N ILE A 30 38.69 35.46 -21.65
CA ILE A 30 37.24 35.33 -21.89
C ILE A 30 36.80 33.86 -21.84
N GLY A 31 37.56 32.95 -22.45
CA GLY A 31 37.28 31.51 -22.40
C GLY A 31 37.30 30.95 -20.98
N SER A 32 38.28 31.36 -20.16
CA SER A 32 38.34 30.95 -18.75
C SER A 32 37.16 31.49 -17.92
N CYS A 33 36.72 32.73 -18.18
CA CYS A 33 35.55 33.32 -17.53
C CYS A 33 34.27 32.59 -17.92
N ILE A 34 34.09 32.26 -19.19
CA ILE A 34 32.94 31.49 -19.68
C ILE A 34 32.92 30.09 -19.06
N ALA A 35 34.07 29.39 -19.03
CA ALA A 35 34.16 28.06 -18.43
C ALA A 35 33.84 28.08 -16.93
N ALA A 36 34.31 29.10 -16.20
CA ALA A 36 33.99 29.30 -14.79
C ALA A 36 32.49 29.57 -14.57
N PHE A 37 31.86 30.40 -15.41
CA PHE A 37 30.43 30.65 -15.32
C PHE A 37 29.60 29.40 -15.62
N SER A 38 29.93 28.66 -16.67
CA SER A 38 29.24 27.42 -17.04
C SER A 38 29.35 26.34 -15.97
N SER A 39 30.51 26.21 -15.32
CA SER A 39 30.69 25.26 -14.22
C SER A 39 29.88 25.64 -12.98
N ILE A 40 29.75 26.93 -12.66
CA ILE A 40 28.87 27.41 -11.59
C ILE A 40 27.39 27.14 -11.92
N ALA A 41 26.96 27.41 -13.16
CA ALA A 41 25.59 27.13 -13.61
C ALA A 41 25.24 25.65 -13.48
N LEU A 42 26.12 24.75 -13.94
CA LEU A 42 25.96 23.30 -13.79
C LEU A 42 25.86 22.87 -12.32
N ILE A 43 26.67 23.44 -11.43
CA ILE A 43 26.60 23.14 -9.99
C ILE A 43 25.25 23.55 -9.40
N ILE A 44 24.66 24.66 -9.87
CA ILE A 44 23.36 25.13 -9.40
C ILE A 44 22.24 24.21 -9.90
N GLU A 45 22.21 23.91 -11.20
CA GLU A 45 21.23 22.98 -11.79
C GLU A 45 21.28 21.62 -11.11
N PHE A 46 22.48 21.05 -10.95
CA PHE A 46 22.67 19.77 -10.26
C PHE A 46 22.20 19.78 -8.80
N ARG A 47 22.29 20.93 -8.11
CA ARG A 47 21.73 21.07 -6.76
C ARG A 47 20.20 21.14 -6.77
N GLN A 48 19.60 21.80 -7.76
CA GLN A 48 18.14 21.86 -7.90
C GLN A 48 17.57 20.48 -8.18
N ASP A 49 18.19 19.71 -9.08
CA ASP A 49 17.76 18.35 -9.42
C ASP A 49 17.79 17.40 -8.22
N ARG A 50 18.87 17.42 -7.43
CA ARG A 50 18.94 16.59 -6.22
C ARG A 50 17.87 16.93 -5.18
N LYS A 51 17.51 18.21 -5.06
CA LYS A 51 16.45 18.64 -4.14
C LYS A 51 15.07 18.22 -4.65
N LEU A 52 14.87 18.26 -5.96
CA LEU A 52 13.62 17.89 -6.61
C LEU A 52 13.36 16.38 -6.52
N ASP A 53 14.37 15.54 -6.74
CA ASP A 53 14.26 14.08 -6.57
C ASP A 53 13.86 13.69 -5.14
N PHE A 54 14.49 14.33 -4.14
CA PHE A 54 14.14 14.10 -2.74
C PHE A 54 12.69 14.50 -2.43
N TYR A 55 12.21 15.63 -2.99
CA TYR A 55 10.82 16.06 -2.85
C TYR A 55 9.86 15.02 -3.44
N TYR A 56 10.05 14.59 -4.69
CA TYR A 56 9.17 13.61 -5.32
C TYR A 56 9.22 12.24 -4.66
N LYS A 57 10.41 11.78 -4.24
CA LYS A 57 10.56 10.51 -3.53
C LYS A 57 9.81 10.51 -2.20
N ASN A 58 9.92 11.59 -1.42
CA ASN A 58 9.22 11.69 -0.14
C ASN A 58 7.70 11.79 -0.31
N HIS A 59 7.21 12.57 -1.29
CA HIS A 59 5.77 12.68 -1.56
C HIS A 59 5.19 11.40 -2.14
N ARG A 60 5.92 10.70 -3.03
CA ARG A 60 5.55 9.38 -3.53
C ARG A 60 5.42 8.37 -2.38
N ASN A 61 6.41 8.30 -1.49
CA ASN A 61 6.37 7.39 -0.34
C ASN A 61 5.20 7.70 0.59
N SER A 62 4.94 8.99 0.85
CA SER A 62 3.79 9.41 1.67
C SER A 62 2.46 9.01 1.03
N LYS A 63 2.33 9.15 -0.29
CA LYS A 63 1.13 8.74 -1.03
C LYS A 63 0.93 7.22 -0.98
N MET A 64 1.99 6.46 -1.21
CA MET A 64 1.95 4.99 -1.19
C MET A 64 1.58 4.46 0.20
N LYS A 65 2.12 5.05 1.27
CA LYS A 65 1.75 4.70 2.64
C LYS A 65 0.27 4.97 2.92
N LEU A 66 -0.25 6.13 2.49
CA LEU A 66 -1.67 6.46 2.65
C LEU A 66 -2.57 5.49 1.89
N GLU A 67 -2.21 5.11 0.66
CA GLU A 67 -2.96 4.12 -0.12
C GLU A 67 -2.97 2.74 0.55
N GLU A 68 -1.84 2.32 1.12
CA GLU A 68 -1.70 1.08 1.88
C GLU A 68 -2.57 1.08 3.15
N ASP A 69 -2.51 2.17 3.94
CA ASP A 69 -3.32 2.34 5.14
C ASP A 69 -4.84 2.31 4.82
N ILE A 70 -5.26 2.95 3.71
CA ILE A 70 -6.65 2.94 3.24
C ILE A 70 -7.07 1.52 2.81
N TYR A 71 -6.22 0.81 2.09
CA TYR A 71 -6.50 -0.56 1.65
C TYR A 71 -6.63 -1.51 2.82
N GLU A 72 -5.72 -1.43 3.80
CA GLU A 72 -5.78 -2.23 5.02
C GLU A 72 -7.07 -1.96 5.79
N CYS A 73 -7.44 -0.69 5.98
CA CYS A 73 -8.68 -0.32 6.65
C CYS A 73 -9.91 -0.90 5.92
N HIS A 74 -9.96 -0.77 4.59
CA HIS A 74 -11.07 -1.29 3.79
C HIS A 74 -11.16 -2.83 3.87
N ASP A 75 -10.03 -3.52 3.81
CA ASP A 75 -9.96 -4.98 3.93
C ASP A 75 -10.44 -5.43 5.32
N GLN A 76 -9.97 -4.80 6.39
CA GLN A 76 -10.43 -5.08 7.75
C GLN A 76 -11.96 -4.89 7.89
N VAL A 77 -12.49 -3.77 7.39
CA VAL A 77 -13.94 -3.51 7.40
C VAL A 77 -14.71 -4.56 6.61
N THR A 78 -14.18 -4.97 5.46
CA THR A 78 -14.79 -6.00 4.61
C THR A 78 -14.83 -7.34 5.33
N ARG A 79 -13.71 -7.78 5.91
CA ARG A 79 -13.62 -9.03 6.69
C ARG A 79 -14.60 -9.05 7.86
N LEU A 80 -14.65 -7.96 8.64
CA LEU A 80 -15.57 -7.83 9.76
C LEU A 80 -17.04 -7.87 9.31
N ARG A 81 -17.36 -7.21 8.19
CA ARG A 81 -18.70 -7.23 7.62
C ARG A 81 -19.10 -8.65 7.18
N THR A 82 -18.22 -9.36 6.49
CA THR A 82 -18.45 -10.74 6.05
C THR A 82 -18.64 -11.67 7.24
N ALA A 83 -17.72 -11.64 8.22
CA ALA A 83 -17.81 -12.46 9.43
C ALA A 83 -19.11 -12.22 10.21
N ARG A 84 -19.55 -10.94 10.31
CA ARG A 84 -20.83 -10.61 10.93
C ARG A 84 -22.02 -11.15 10.16
N GLN A 85 -22.00 -11.06 8.82
CA GLN A 85 -23.07 -11.58 7.98
C GLN A 85 -23.18 -13.10 8.05
N GLU A 86 -22.05 -13.79 8.03
CA GLU A 86 -21.97 -15.25 8.20
C GLU A 86 -22.51 -15.66 9.57
N GLY A 87 -22.04 -15.03 10.66
CA GLY A 87 -22.53 -15.34 12.00
C GLY A 87 -24.03 -15.08 12.20
N ILE A 88 -24.59 -14.03 11.57
CA ILE A 88 -26.04 -13.79 11.58
C ILE A 88 -26.78 -14.89 10.82
N LYS A 89 -26.26 -15.30 9.65
CA LYS A 89 -26.90 -16.32 8.82
C LYS A 89 -26.89 -17.69 9.50
N GLU A 90 -25.76 -18.08 10.06
CA GLU A 90 -25.60 -19.33 10.81
C GLU A 90 -26.50 -19.32 12.05
N GLY A 91 -26.44 -18.29 12.88
CA GLY A 91 -27.28 -18.18 14.07
C GLY A 91 -28.78 -18.16 13.76
N MET A 92 -29.19 -17.54 12.66
CA MET A 92 -30.58 -17.59 12.21
C MET A 92 -30.98 -19.00 11.77
N GLN A 93 -30.14 -19.69 11.02
CA GLN A 93 -30.41 -21.05 10.55
C GLN A 93 -30.49 -22.05 11.71
N GLU A 94 -29.54 -21.98 12.64
CA GLU A 94 -29.54 -22.79 13.86
C GLU A 94 -30.77 -22.50 14.72
N GLY A 95 -31.07 -21.21 14.97
CA GLY A 95 -32.23 -20.80 15.76
C GLY A 95 -33.57 -21.26 15.15
N ILE A 96 -33.71 -21.21 13.82
CA ILE A 96 -34.91 -21.74 13.13
C ILE A 96 -35.01 -23.26 13.32
N LYS A 97 -33.90 -24.00 13.18
CA LYS A 97 -33.89 -25.45 13.31
C LYS A 97 -34.20 -25.88 14.74
N GLU A 98 -33.52 -25.32 15.73
CA GLU A 98 -33.75 -25.59 17.15
C GLU A 98 -35.18 -25.22 17.55
N GLY A 99 -35.67 -24.06 17.11
CA GLY A 99 -37.05 -23.64 17.38
C GLY A 99 -38.09 -24.58 16.78
N ALA A 100 -37.89 -25.05 15.53
CA ALA A 100 -38.78 -26.01 14.90
C ALA A 100 -38.78 -27.36 15.62
N THR A 101 -37.60 -27.88 15.97
CA THR A 101 -37.48 -29.13 16.74
C THR A 101 -38.11 -29.02 18.12
N GLN A 102 -37.85 -27.94 18.86
CA GLN A 102 -38.45 -27.73 20.18
C GLN A 102 -39.97 -27.60 20.11
N LYS A 103 -40.47 -26.92 19.07
CA LYS A 103 -41.92 -26.82 18.83
C LYS A 103 -42.52 -28.19 18.54
N ALA A 104 -41.91 -29.00 17.68
CA ALA A 104 -42.37 -30.36 17.39
C ALA A 104 -42.41 -31.24 18.65
N ILE A 105 -41.36 -31.17 19.49
CA ILE A 105 -41.30 -31.87 20.77
C ILE A 105 -42.43 -31.42 21.71
N ASN A 106 -42.64 -30.11 21.84
CA ASN A 106 -43.70 -29.57 22.71
C ASN A 106 -45.09 -29.99 22.24
N VAL A 107 -45.34 -29.96 20.93
CA VAL A 107 -46.60 -30.45 20.35
C VAL A 107 -46.77 -31.95 20.62
N ALA A 108 -45.73 -32.75 20.41
CA ALA A 108 -45.77 -34.19 20.69
C ALA A 108 -46.11 -34.50 22.14
N ARG A 109 -45.48 -33.79 23.10
CA ARG A 109 -45.79 -33.94 24.53
C ARG A 109 -47.26 -33.61 24.82
N ASN A 110 -47.76 -32.51 24.29
CA ASN A 110 -49.16 -32.12 24.48
C ASN A 110 -50.13 -33.17 23.93
N LEU A 111 -49.87 -33.71 22.73
CA LEU A 111 -50.70 -34.75 22.13
C LEU A 111 -50.67 -36.06 22.92
N LEU A 112 -49.50 -36.46 23.44
CA LEU A 112 -49.37 -37.63 24.32
C LEU A 112 -50.15 -37.45 25.63
N ILE A 113 -50.09 -36.27 26.24
CA ILE A 113 -50.87 -35.92 27.45
C ILE A 113 -52.37 -35.97 27.16
N MET A 114 -52.79 -35.60 25.95
CA MET A 114 -54.19 -35.71 25.50
C MET A 114 -54.63 -37.16 25.20
N GLY A 115 -53.75 -38.14 25.36
CA GLY A 115 -54.06 -39.56 25.22
C GLY A 115 -54.00 -40.11 23.78
N LEU A 116 -53.35 -39.40 22.84
CA LEU A 116 -53.15 -39.91 21.48
C LEU A 116 -52.13 -41.05 21.44
N GLU A 117 -52.34 -41.98 20.52
CA GLU A 117 -51.44 -43.12 20.31
C GLU A 117 -50.11 -42.70 19.67
N VAL A 118 -49.04 -43.42 19.99
CA VAL A 118 -47.66 -43.09 19.57
C VAL A 118 -47.55 -42.94 18.04
N ASN A 119 -48.22 -43.82 17.29
CA ASN A 119 -48.26 -43.76 15.81
C ASN A 119 -48.88 -42.44 15.30
N GLN A 120 -49.98 -41.98 15.92
CA GLN A 120 -50.68 -40.76 15.51
C GLN A 120 -49.87 -39.50 15.86
N VAL A 121 -49.16 -39.52 16.98
CA VAL A 121 -48.30 -38.41 17.40
C VAL A 121 -47.06 -38.31 16.50
N ALA A 122 -46.45 -39.43 16.14
CA ALA A 122 -45.31 -39.46 15.23
C ALA A 122 -45.69 -38.92 13.84
N GLU A 123 -46.86 -39.32 13.32
CA GLU A 123 -47.38 -38.79 12.05
C GLU A 123 -47.67 -37.28 12.12
N ALA A 124 -48.30 -36.80 13.20
CA ALA A 124 -48.68 -35.39 13.32
C ALA A 124 -47.50 -34.43 13.57
N THR A 125 -46.38 -34.93 14.09
CA THR A 125 -45.21 -34.10 14.47
C THR A 125 -43.98 -34.34 13.61
N GLU A 126 -44.05 -35.30 12.68
CA GLU A 126 -42.95 -35.74 11.82
C GLU A 126 -41.71 -36.21 12.62
N LEU A 127 -41.90 -36.60 13.88
CA LEU A 127 -40.85 -37.15 14.73
C LEU A 127 -40.80 -38.67 14.61
N SER A 128 -39.62 -39.26 14.83
CA SER A 128 -39.49 -40.72 14.79
C SER A 128 -40.25 -41.38 15.94
N MET A 129 -40.74 -42.59 15.70
CA MET A 129 -41.43 -43.39 16.71
C MET A 129 -40.57 -43.60 17.95
N GLU A 130 -39.27 -43.82 17.80
CA GLU A 130 -38.32 -43.96 18.91
C GLU A 130 -38.30 -42.68 19.76
N LYS A 131 -38.30 -41.51 19.12
CA LYS A 131 -38.28 -40.23 19.83
C LYS A 131 -39.58 -39.98 20.58
N ILE A 132 -40.73 -40.34 20.01
CA ILE A 132 -42.03 -40.25 20.70
C ILE A 132 -42.11 -41.22 21.88
N ILE A 133 -41.60 -42.45 21.73
CA ILE A 133 -41.54 -43.44 22.82
C ILE A 133 -40.64 -42.95 23.96
N GLU A 134 -39.50 -42.32 23.63
CA GLU A 134 -38.62 -41.68 24.62
C GLU A 134 -39.36 -40.57 25.37
N LEU A 135 -40.00 -39.64 24.65
CA LEU A 135 -40.78 -38.56 25.25
C LEU A 135 -41.91 -39.07 26.15
N LYS A 136 -42.57 -40.17 25.77
CA LYS A 136 -43.63 -40.80 26.56
C LYS A 136 -43.12 -41.39 27.88
N LYS A 137 -41.83 -41.74 27.99
CA LYS A 137 -41.22 -42.21 29.26
C LYS A 137 -40.87 -41.06 30.21
N GLU A 138 -40.73 -39.84 29.67
CA GLU A 138 -40.37 -38.63 30.42
C GLU A 138 -41.59 -37.88 31.00
N ILE A 139 -42.81 -38.25 30.61
CA ILE A 139 -44.09 -37.66 31.03
C ILE A 139 -44.74 -38.57 32.08
#